data_AF-A0A973ETT4-F1
#
_entry.id   AF-A0A973ETT4-F1
#
_cell.length_a   1.000
_cell.length_b   1.000
_cell.length_c   1.000
_cell.angle_alpha   90.00
_cell.angle_beta   90.00
_cell.angle_gamma   90.00
#
_symmetry.space_group_name_H-M   'P 1'
#
loop_
_entity.id
_entity.type
_entity.pdbx_description
1 polymer ?
#
loop_
_entity_poly.entity_id
_entity_poly.type
_entity_poly.pdbx_seq_one_letter_code
_entity_poly.pdbx_strand_id
1 'polypeptide(L)'
;MEYSSPAPGSRTVMPVHTAVPIDGVRIVNTYPHDSGAFTQGLVYSGGYLYERTGLKGKSRLRKVELETGRIVRELNLPENVFGEG
;
A
#
# COMPACT_ATOMS: atom_id res chain seq x y z
N MET A 1 -0.99 50.70 52.08
CA MET A 1 -1.26 50.23 50.70
C MET A 1 -1.00 48.73 50.70
N GLU A 2 -2.05 47.92 50.63
CA GLU A 2 -1.98 46.46 50.70
C GLU A 2 -1.52 45.91 49.34
N TYR A 3 -0.46 45.10 49.32
CA TYR A 3 -0.03 44.38 48.13
C TYR A 3 -0.76 43.03 48.11
N SER A 4 -1.76 42.89 47.24
CA SER A 4 -2.47 41.63 47.03
C SER A 4 -1.59 40.67 46.22
N SER A 5 -1.22 39.52 46.79
CA SER A 5 -0.56 38.43 46.06
C SER A 5 -1.51 37.84 45.00
N PRO A 6 -1.03 37.47 43.80
CA PRO A 6 -1.85 36.73 42.84
C PRO A 6 -2.00 35.27 43.29
N ALA A 7 -3.20 34.72 43.11
CA ALA A 7 -3.53 33.32 43.41
C ALA A 7 -2.75 32.34 42.49
N PRO A 8 -2.49 31.09 42.92
CA PRO A 8 -1.84 30.09 42.07
C PRO A 8 -2.77 29.73 40.91
N GLY A 9 -2.43 30.19 39.72
CA GLY A 9 -3.11 29.79 38.48
C GLY A 9 -2.91 28.29 38.25
N SER A 10 -4.00 27.54 38.32
CA SER A 10 -4.07 26.13 37.94
C SER A 10 -3.43 25.94 36.56
N ARG A 11 -2.34 25.17 36.49
CA ARG A 11 -1.86 24.64 35.21
C ARG A 11 -2.88 23.60 34.75
N THR A 12 -3.79 24.00 33.88
CA THR A 12 -4.57 23.06 33.08
C THR A 12 -3.59 22.26 32.23
N VAL A 13 -3.35 21.00 32.60
CA VAL A 13 -2.76 20.02 31.69
C VAL A 13 -3.75 19.85 30.55
N MET A 14 -3.40 20.33 29.35
CA MET A 14 -4.22 20.14 28.16
C MET A 14 -4.41 18.64 27.93
N PRO A 15 -5.62 18.18 27.60
CA PRO A 15 -5.85 16.78 27.27
C PRO A 15 -4.99 16.45 26.04
N VAL A 16 -4.11 15.45 26.18
CA VAL A 16 -3.49 14.82 25.02
C VAL A 16 -4.63 14.09 24.29
N HIS A 17 -5.10 14.64 23.17
CA HIS A 17 -6.04 13.93 22.32
C HIS A 17 -5.23 12.91 21.49
N THR A 18 -4.99 11.71 22.04
CA THR A 18 -5.70 10.43 21.85
C THR A 18 -5.77 9.94 20.40
N ALA A 19 -5.01 8.86 20.16
CA ALA A 19 -5.05 7.86 19.08
C ALA A 19 -4.98 8.34 17.61
N VAL A 20 -4.00 7.80 16.87
CA VAL A 20 -3.90 7.93 15.41
C VAL A 20 -5.15 7.28 14.78
N PRO A 21 -5.88 7.96 13.89
CA PRO A 21 -7.00 7.37 13.17
C PRO A 21 -6.58 6.12 12.40
N ILE A 22 -7.36 5.04 12.49
CA ILE A 22 -7.17 3.80 11.75
C ILE A 22 -8.35 3.63 10.81
N ASP A 23 -8.08 3.53 9.51
CA ASP A 23 -9.09 3.24 8.51
C ASP A 23 -9.37 1.73 8.43
N GLY A 24 -10.66 1.39 8.32
CA GLY A 24 -11.09 0.03 8.05
C GLY A 24 -11.12 -0.26 6.54
N VAL A 25 -10.96 -1.53 6.17
CA VAL A 25 -11.15 -2.00 4.79
C VAL A 25 -12.36 -2.93 4.69
N ARG A 26 -13.06 -2.88 3.56
CA ARG A 26 -14.12 -3.85 3.22
C ARG A 26 -13.80 -4.47 1.88
N ILE A 27 -13.79 -5.80 1.81
CA ILE A 27 -13.64 -6.52 0.55
C ILE A 27 -14.89 -6.26 -0.29
N VAL A 28 -14.71 -5.64 -1.46
CA VAL A 28 -15.79 -5.43 -2.43
C VAL A 28 -15.86 -6.62 -3.37
N ASN A 29 -14.74 -6.96 -4.01
CA ASN A 29 -14.59 -8.08 -4.92
C ASN A 29 -13.29 -8.84 -4.61
N THR A 30 -13.25 -10.12 -4.99
CA THR A 30 -12.05 -10.97 -4.95
C THR A 30 -11.84 -11.55 -6.33
N TYR A 31 -10.59 -11.52 -6.82
CA TYR A 31 -10.22 -12.03 -8.14
C TYR A 31 -9.10 -13.07 -8.02
N PRO A 32 -9.01 -14.04 -8.94
CA PRO A 32 -7.91 -15.00 -8.98
C PRO A 32 -6.56 -14.28 -9.19
N HIS A 33 -5.52 -14.74 -8.49
CA HIS A 33 -4.14 -14.28 -8.68
C HIS A 33 -3.20 -15.49 -8.73
N ASP A 34 -2.14 -15.38 -9.52
CA ASP A 34 -1.11 -16.41 -9.65
C ASP A 34 -0.25 -16.44 -8.39
N SER A 35 -0.38 -17.48 -7.57
CA SER A 35 0.40 -17.63 -6.33
C SER A 35 1.91 -17.77 -6.55
N GLY A 36 2.36 -18.04 -7.78
CA GLY A 36 3.77 -18.03 -8.17
C GLY A 36 4.31 -16.64 -8.54
N ALA A 37 3.43 -15.64 -8.63
CA ALA A 37 3.78 -14.25 -8.94
C ALA A 37 4.28 -13.54 -7.68
N PHE A 38 5.60 -13.33 -7.57
CA PHE A 38 6.16 -12.44 -6.56
C PHE A 38 5.96 -10.98 -6.98
N THR A 39 4.76 -10.44 -6.74
CA THR A 39 4.36 -9.08 -7.13
C THR A 39 5.28 -8.03 -6.50
N GLN A 40 5.78 -7.12 -7.32
CA GLN A 40 6.63 -6.00 -6.90
C GLN A 40 6.17 -4.66 -7.48
N GLY A 41 5.23 -4.69 -8.43
CA GLY A 41 4.59 -3.52 -9.00
C GLY A 41 3.23 -3.91 -9.57
N LEU A 42 2.21 -3.07 -9.37
CA LEU A 42 0.84 -3.34 -9.81
C LEU A 42 0.13 -2.06 -10.25
N VAL A 43 -0.37 -2.05 -11.48
CA VAL A 43 -1.14 -0.94 -12.05
C VAL A 43 -2.42 -1.48 -12.68
N TYR A 44 -3.54 -0.79 -12.45
CA TYR A 44 -4.78 -1.05 -13.18
C TYR A 44 -4.98 0.01 -14.26
N SER A 45 -5.14 -0.40 -15.51
CA SER A 45 -5.38 0.53 -16.62
C SER A 45 -6.15 -0.16 -17.75
N GLY A 46 -7.19 0.52 -18.26
CA GLY A 46 -7.97 0.06 -19.40
C GLY A 46 -8.58 -1.34 -19.23
N GLY A 47 -9.02 -1.70 -18.01
CA GLY A 47 -9.63 -3.01 -17.74
C GLY A 47 -8.66 -4.15 -17.41
N TYR A 48 -7.36 -3.89 -17.41
CA TYR A 48 -6.34 -4.91 -17.16
C TYR A 48 -5.45 -4.54 -15.98
N LEU A 49 -4.89 -5.59 -15.37
CA LEU A 49 -3.76 -5.44 -14.46
C LEU A 49 -2.46 -5.50 -15.27
N TYR A 50 -1.56 -4.59 -14.96
CA TYR A 50 -0.17 -4.61 -15.40
C TYR A 50 0.67 -4.89 -14.17
N GLU A 51 1.36 -6.02 -14.17
CA GLU A 51 2.05 -6.53 -13.00
C GLU A 51 3.53 -6.74 -13.30
N ARG A 52 4.38 -6.25 -12.40
CA ARG A 52 5.81 -6.57 -12.37
C ARG A 52 6.06 -7.58 -11.27
N THR A 53 6.83 -8.62 -11.58
CA THR A 53 7.24 -9.61 -10.57
C THR A 53 8.74 -9.65 -10.39
N GLY A 54 9.17 -9.82 -9.14
CA GLY A 54 10.58 -9.85 -8.76
C GLY A 54 11.03 -11.23 -8.35
N LEU A 55 11.89 -11.86 -9.13
CA LEU A 55 12.65 -13.03 -8.68
C LEU A 55 13.98 -12.95 -9.40
N LYS A 56 15.10 -13.15 -8.69
CA LYS A 56 16.43 -13.07 -9.33
C LYS A 56 16.49 -14.03 -10.52
N GLY A 57 16.78 -13.52 -11.72
CA GLY A 57 16.78 -14.30 -12.96
C GLY A 57 15.39 -14.67 -13.52
N LYS A 58 14.29 -14.31 -12.86
CA LYS A 58 12.92 -14.72 -13.23
C LYS A 58 11.90 -13.57 -13.17
N SER A 59 12.37 -12.33 -13.15
CA SER A 59 11.49 -11.16 -13.12
C SER A 59 10.73 -11.02 -14.43
N ARG A 60 9.46 -10.58 -14.36
CA ARG A 60 8.58 -10.49 -15.54
C ARG A 60 7.71 -9.24 -15.48
N LEU A 61 7.29 -8.74 -16.64
CA LEU A 61 6.21 -7.76 -16.79
C LEU A 61 5.04 -8.44 -17.50
N ARG A 62 3.84 -8.35 -16.92
CA ARG A 62 2.64 -9.07 -17.36
C ARG A 62 1.48 -8.12 -17.57
N LYS A 63 0.66 -8.39 -18.58
CA LYS A 63 -0.69 -7.85 -18.72
C LYS A 63 -1.67 -8.98 -18.41
N VAL A 64 -2.56 -8.77 -17.45
CA VAL A 64 -3.43 -9.79 -16.85
C VAL A 64 -4.88 -9.33 -16.93
N GLU A 65 -5.76 -10.24 -17.32
CA GLU A 65 -7.21 -10.05 -17.28
C GLU A 65 -7.70 -10.11 -15.83
N LEU A 66 -8.38 -9.04 -15.37
CA LEU A 66 -8.74 -8.88 -13.96
C LEU A 66 -9.62 -10.03 -13.44
N GLU A 67 -10.65 -10.40 -14.18
CA GLU A 67 -11.68 -11.34 -13.69
C GLU A 67 -11.18 -12.78 -13.57
N THR A 68 -10.23 -13.16 -14.43
CA THR A 68 -9.79 -14.56 -14.58
C THR A 68 -8.38 -14.80 -14.03
N GLY A 69 -7.57 -13.74 -13.85
CA GLY A 69 -6.14 -13.87 -13.56
C GLY A 69 -5.32 -14.36 -14.76
N ARG A 70 -5.91 -14.47 -15.95
CA ARG A 70 -5.23 -15.00 -17.14
C ARG A 70 -4.22 -13.99 -17.67
N ILE A 71 -3.00 -14.46 -17.93
CA ILE A 71 -1.96 -13.68 -18.58
C ILE A 71 -2.32 -13.50 -20.06
N VAL A 72 -2.53 -12.24 -20.47
CA VAL A 72 -2.80 -11.84 -21.86
C VAL A 72 -1.49 -11.63 -22.62
N ARG A 73 -0.48 -11.09 -21.94
CA ARG A 73 0.87 -10.88 -22.49
C ARG A 73 1.89 -10.91 -21.37
N GLU A 74 3.08 -11.40 -21.68
CA GLU A 74 4.22 -11.44 -20.77
C GLU A 74 5.50 -11.02 -21.49
N LEU A 75 6.39 -10.38 -20.74
CA LEU A 75 7.77 -10.09 -21.12
C LEU A 75 8.68 -10.50 -19.96
N ASN A 76 9.64 -11.38 -20.24
CA ASN A 76 10.72 -11.67 -19.30
C ASN A 76 11.66 -10.48 -19.21
N LEU A 77 12.01 -10.06 -17.99
CA LEU A 77 13.07 -9.10 -17.80
C LEU A 77 14.44 -9.80 -17.92
N PRO A 78 15.50 -9.09 -18.30
CA PRO A 78 16.85 -9.64 -18.29
C PRO A 78 17.21 -10.24 -16.93
N GLU A 79 18.01 -11.31 -16.90
CA GLU A 79 18.28 -12.05 -15.66
C GLU A 79 18.98 -11.23 -14.58
N ASN A 80 19.76 -10.22 -14.99
CA ASN A 80 20.44 -9.28 -14.11
C ASN A 80 19.54 -8.12 -13.63
N VAL A 81 18.27 -8.08 -14.06
CA VAL A 81 17.29 -7.07 -13.66
C VAL A 81 16.32 -7.67 -12.65
N PHE A 82 16.32 -7.11 -11.45
CA PHE A 82 15.27 -7.36 -10.48
C PHE A 82 14.08 -6.44 -10.78
N GLY A 83 12.90 -7.01 -10.97
CA GLY A 83 11.69 -6.28 -11.36
C GLY A 83 11.00 -5.58 -10.19
N GLU A 84 11.72 -4.78 -9.41
CA GLU A 84 11.15 -3.97 -8.32
C GLU A 84 10.42 -2.73 -8.87
N GLY A 85 9.29 -2.35 -8.26
CA GLY A 85 8.51 -1.16 -8.60
C GLY A 85 7.33 -1.40 -9.53
#